data_AF-A0A8S3F2N4-F1
#
_entry.id   AF-A0A8S3F2N4-F1
#
_cell.length_a   1.000
_cell.length_b   1.000
_cell.length_c   1.000
_cell.angle_alpha   90.00
_cell.angle_beta   90.00
_cell.angle_gamma   90.00
#
_symmetry.space_group_name_H-M   'P 1'
#
loop_
_entity.id
_entity.type
_entity.pdbx_description
1 polymer ?
#
loop_
_entity_poly.entity_id
_entity_poly.type
_entity_poly.pdbx_seq_one_letter_code
_entity_poly.pdbx_strand_id
1 'polypeptide(L)'
;MLKGGSLPSPIITPLSSSPLSSKNKIHTQTFVEIRSDIPNIRIYFTVDGTKPDPFQTFRTGSISTYLYRGAFRLGPGRRVVKAIAVTQ
;
A
#
# COMPACT_ATOMS: atom_id res chain seq x y z
N MET A 1 -0.33 17.45 16.48
CA MET A 1 -0.09 18.29 15.29
C MET A 1 1.31 17.99 14.78
N LEU A 2 1.45 17.50 13.55
CA LEU A 2 2.77 17.35 12.94
C LEU A 2 3.29 18.74 12.58
N LYS A 3 4.47 19.09 13.11
CA LYS A 3 5.17 20.34 12.77
C LYS A 3 5.79 20.16 11.38
N GLY A 4 5.35 20.96 10.40
CA GLY A 4 5.79 20.90 9.01
C GLY A 4 4.87 20.00 8.18
N GLY A 5 4.27 20.54 7.12
CA GLY A 5 3.18 19.93 6.34
C GLY A 5 3.53 18.70 5.51
N SER A 6 4.43 17.83 5.97
CA SER A 6 4.79 16.58 5.32
C SER A 6 4.36 15.39 6.17
N LEU A 7 3.51 14.53 5.61
CA LEU A 7 3.13 13.26 6.21
C LEU A 7 4.22 12.22 5.90
N PRO A 8 4.65 11.41 6.88
CA PRO A 8 5.56 10.30 6.65
C PRO A 8 4.97 9.33 5.62
N SER A 9 5.83 8.83 4.75
CA SER A 9 5.47 7.82 3.76
C SER A 9 5.00 6.53 4.44
N PRO A 10 3.95 5.87 3.93
CA PRO A 10 3.55 4.55 4.41
C PRO A 10 4.67 3.52 4.26
N ILE A 11 4.74 2.59 5.22
CA ILE A 11 5.67 1.46 5.21
C ILE A 11 4.94 0.22 4.65
N ILE A 12 5.51 -0.41 3.62
CA ILE A 12 4.96 -1.61 2.98
C ILE A 12 5.79 -2.82 3.42
N THR A 13 5.16 -3.77 4.11
CA THR A 13 5.85 -4.94 4.69
C THR A 13 5.22 -6.25 4.21
N PRO A 14 6.01 -7.20 3.69
CA PRO A 14 5.53 -8.56 3.47
C PRO A 14 5.40 -9.30 4.81
N LEU A 15 4.22 -9.83 5.08
CA LEU A 15 3.95 -10.74 6.20
C LEU A 15 4.35 -12.16 5.80
N SER A 16 5.59 -12.53 6.11
CA SER A 16 6.02 -13.93 6.02
C SER A 16 5.58 -14.69 7.26
N SER A 17 4.86 -15.80 7.08
CA SER A 17 4.53 -16.73 8.16
C SER A 17 5.69 -17.67 8.51
N SER A 18 6.74 -17.72 7.70
CA SER A 18 7.84 -18.66 7.88
C SER A 18 9.15 -17.96 8.23
N PRO A 19 9.73 -18.21 9.41
CA PRO A 19 11.08 -17.75 9.77
C PRO A 19 12.17 -18.43 8.93
N LEU A 20 11.84 -19.51 8.22
CA LEU A 20 12.74 -20.32 7.41
C LEU A 20 12.71 -19.94 5.91
N SER A 21 11.78 -19.08 5.49
CA SER A 21 11.78 -18.59 4.10
C SER A 21 12.92 -17.59 3.89
N SER A 22 13.62 -17.71 2.77
CA SER A 22 14.63 -16.73 2.39
C SER A 22 13.98 -15.35 2.34
N LYS A 23 14.56 -14.38 3.08
CA LYS A 23 14.04 -13.01 3.17
C LYS A 23 13.86 -12.31 1.82
N ASN A 24 14.49 -12.85 0.77
CA ASN A 24 14.47 -12.31 -0.59
C ASN A 24 13.39 -12.93 -1.50
N LYS A 25 12.54 -13.83 -1.00
CA LYS A 25 11.49 -14.46 -1.82
C LYS A 25 10.09 -14.11 -1.30
N ILE A 26 9.36 -13.31 -2.06
CA ILE A 26 7.94 -13.03 -1.82
C ILE A 26 7.11 -13.97 -2.70
N HIS A 27 6.21 -14.73 -2.09
CA HIS A 27 5.28 -15.61 -2.82
C HIS A 27 3.94 -14.87 -3.04
N THR A 28 3.15 -15.30 -4.01
CA THR A 28 1.78 -14.74 -4.23
C THR A 28 0.84 -15.01 -3.05
N GLN A 29 1.20 -15.96 -2.17
CA GLN A 29 0.49 -16.23 -0.93
C GLN A 29 0.94 -15.37 0.25
N THR A 30 2.07 -14.64 0.11
CA THR A 30 2.54 -13.71 1.13
C THR A 30 1.59 -12.52 1.21
N PHE A 31 1.07 -12.25 2.40
CA PHE A 31 0.26 -11.06 2.64
C PHE A 31 1.16 -9.83 2.67
N VAL A 32 0.66 -8.71 2.16
CA VAL A 32 1.31 -7.40 2.22
C VAL A 32 0.51 -6.52 3.16
N GLU A 33 1.22 -5.95 4.12
CA GLU A 33 0.68 -5.00 5.07
C GLU A 33 1.19 -3.59 4.75
N ILE A 34 0.36 -2.58 4.96
CA ILE A 34 0.74 -1.17 4.82
C ILE A 34 0.46 -0.48 6.15
N ARG A 35 1.47 0.17 6.72
CA ARG A 35 1.41 0.84 8.03
C ARG A 35 1.75 2.32 7.92
N SER A 36 1.24 3.09 8.87
CA SER A 36 1.64 4.47 9.15
C SER A 36 1.66 4.68 10.65
N ASP A 37 2.62 5.46 11.14
CA ASP A 37 2.73 5.80 12.56
C ASP A 37 1.74 6.91 12.97
N ILE A 38 0.96 7.44 12.01
CA ILE A 38 -0.05 8.46 12.27
C ILE A 38 -1.40 7.80 12.55
N PRO A 39 -2.02 8.05 13.72
CA PRO A 39 -3.35 7.53 14.03
C PRO A 39 -4.41 8.16 13.12
N ASN A 40 -5.46 7.39 12.79
CA ASN A 40 -6.62 7.83 12.03
C ASN A 40 -6.33 8.39 10.62
N ILE A 41 -5.20 8.01 10.02
CA ILE A 41 -4.86 8.41 8.66
C ILE A 41 -5.43 7.43 7.63
N ARG A 42 -5.85 7.93 6.47
CA ARG A 42 -6.27 7.08 5.35
C ARG A 42 -5.05 6.77 4.49
N ILE A 43 -4.91 5.52 4.09
CA ILE A 43 -3.83 5.08 3.20
C ILE A 43 -4.45 4.64 1.88
N TYR A 44 -3.95 5.19 0.77
CA TYR A 44 -4.35 4.85 -0.59
C TYR A 44 -3.19 4.22 -1.32
N PHE A 45 -3.44 3.18 -2.13
CA PHE A 45 -2.38 2.42 -2.77
C PHE A 45 -2.75 1.90 -4.17
N THR A 46 -1.74 1.54 -4.94
CA THR A 46 -1.84 0.87 -6.25
C THR A 46 -0.99 -0.40 -6.22
N VAL A 47 -1.26 -1.36 -7.12
CA VAL A 47 -0.49 -2.63 -7.24
C VAL A 47 0.17 -2.81 -8.62
N ASP A 48 -0.04 -1.86 -9.51
CA ASP A 48 0.48 -1.79 -10.88
C ASP A 48 1.67 -0.80 -11.02
N GLY A 49 2.05 -0.12 -9.94
CA GLY A 49 3.13 0.86 -9.92
C GLY A 49 2.74 2.27 -10.37
N THR A 50 1.47 2.52 -10.69
CA THR A 50 0.97 3.88 -10.96
C THR A 50 0.95 4.71 -9.68
N LYS A 51 0.97 6.06 -9.80
CA LYS A 51 0.87 6.94 -8.63
C LYS A 51 -0.54 6.85 -8.04
N PRO A 52 -0.71 6.57 -6.73
CA PRO A 52 -2.03 6.59 -6.12
C PRO A 52 -2.68 7.97 -6.23
N ASP A 53 -3.95 8.00 -6.63
CA ASP A 53 -4.79 9.20 -6.71
C ASP A 53 -6.06 9.02 -5.86
N PRO A 54 -6.09 9.55 -4.62
CA PRO A 54 -7.22 9.45 -3.71
C PRO A 54 -8.49 10.17 -4.20
N PHE A 55 -8.34 11.11 -5.12
CA PHE A 55 -9.40 12.00 -5.60
C PHE A 55 -9.78 11.69 -7.05
N GLN A 56 -9.31 10.56 -7.58
CA GLN A 56 -9.57 10.14 -8.94
C GLN A 56 -11.09 10.10 -9.18
N THR A 57 -11.55 10.97 -10.07
CA THR A 57 -12.94 10.96 -10.53
C THR A 57 -13.05 9.90 -11.63
N PHE A 58 -14.12 9.11 -11.65
CA PHE A 58 -14.37 7.97 -12.56
C PHE A 58 -14.44 8.32 -14.07
N ARG A 59 -13.95 9.49 -14.49
CA ARG A 59 -14.20 10.08 -15.80
C ARG A 59 -13.45 9.42 -16.96
N THR A 60 -12.32 8.74 -16.72
CA THR A 60 -11.53 8.13 -17.80
C THR A 60 -10.75 6.90 -17.32
N GLY A 61 -11.40 5.72 -17.33
CA GLY A 61 -10.72 4.42 -17.25
C GLY A 61 -10.83 3.67 -15.92
N SER A 62 -10.05 2.59 -15.82
CA SER A 62 -10.03 1.68 -14.67
C SER A 62 -9.49 2.34 -13.41
N ILE A 63 -10.18 2.17 -12.29
CA ILE A 63 -9.66 2.59 -10.97
C ILE A 63 -8.48 1.68 -10.61
N SER A 64 -7.29 2.26 -10.48
CA SER A 64 -6.10 1.55 -10.00
C SER A 64 -5.76 1.87 -8.54
N THR A 65 -6.40 2.90 -7.96
CA THR A 65 -6.15 3.33 -6.58
C THR A 65 -7.20 2.74 -5.61
N TYR A 66 -6.71 2.09 -4.57
CA TYR A 66 -7.52 1.42 -3.55
C TYR A 66 -7.32 2.08 -2.18
N LEU A 67 -8.40 2.13 -1.38
CA LEU A 67 -8.31 2.46 0.04
C LEU A 67 -7.83 1.22 0.82
N TYR A 68 -6.78 1.37 1.62
CA TYR A 68 -6.26 0.29 2.46
C TYR A 68 -7.25 -0.04 3.59
N ARG A 69 -7.59 -1.33 3.71
CA ARG A 69 -8.52 -1.86 4.72
C ARG A 69 -7.95 -3.00 5.56
N GLY A 70 -6.73 -3.43 5.27
CA GLY A 70 -6.09 -4.58 5.90
C GLY A 70 -5.12 -5.27 4.95
N ALA A 71 -4.37 -6.23 5.48
CA ALA A 71 -3.38 -6.96 4.71
C ALA A 71 -4.02 -7.69 3.50
N PHE A 72 -3.33 -7.71 2.37
CA PHE A 72 -3.85 -8.26 1.12
C PHE A 72 -2.81 -9.10 0.40
N ARG A 73 -3.25 -9.96 -0.53
CA ARG A 73 -2.36 -10.76 -1.38
C ARG A 73 -2.14 -10.07 -2.71
N LEU A 74 -0.94 -10.22 -3.26
CA LEU A 74 -0.63 -9.76 -4.61
C LEU A 74 -1.02 -10.84 -5.62
N GLY A 75 -1.67 -10.40 -6.70
CA GLY A 75 -1.94 -11.28 -7.85
C GLY A 75 -0.65 -11.78 -8.50
N PRO A 76 -0.72 -12.85 -9.31
CA PRO A 76 0.45 -13.42 -9.96
C PRO A 76 1.16 -12.42 -10.88
N GLY A 77 2.43 -12.70 -11.16
CA GLY A 77 3.31 -11.88 -12.00
C GLY A 77 4.09 -10.80 -11.22
N ARG A 78 4.83 -9.97 -11.94
CA ARG A 78 5.54 -8.82 -11.36
C ARG A 78 4.53 -7.75 -10.95
N ARG A 79 4.52 -7.40 -9.67
CA ARG A 79 3.66 -6.35 -9.09
C ARG A 79 4.51 -5.27 -8.45
N VAL A 80 4.00 -4.05 -8.45
CA VAL A 80 4.66 -2.89 -7.83
C VAL A 80 3.63 -2.18 -6.97
N VAL A 81 3.86 -2.17 -5.66
CA VAL A 81 2.97 -1.48 -4.72
C VAL A 81 3.49 -0.07 -4.50
N LYS A 82 2.62 0.93 -4.64
CA LYS A 82 2.87 2.31 -4.21
C LYS A 82 1.76 2.75 -3.29
N ALA A 83 2.08 3.51 -2.26
CA ALA A 83 1.11 3.97 -1.26
C ALA A 83 1.37 5.42 -0.84
N ILE A 84 0.31 6.14 -0.49
CA ILE A 84 0.35 7.47 0.12
C ILE A 84 -0.60 7.55 1.31
N ALA A 85 -0.26 8.40 2.27
CA ALA A 85 -1.10 8.70 3.42
C ALA A 85 -1.80 10.05 3.23
N VAL A 86 -3.07 10.14 3.63
CA VAL A 86 -3.91 11.33 3.48
C VAL A 86 -4.64 11.57 4.79
N THR A 87 -4.53 12.79 5.33
CA THR A 87 -5.32 13.25 6.47
C THR A 87 -6.76 13.51 6.06
N GLN A 88 -7.71 13.23 6.96
CA GLN A 88 -9.10 13.64 6.77
C GLN A 88 -9.27 15.16 6.91
#